data_AF-A0A074RKH6-F1
#
_entry.id   AF-A0A074RKH6-F1
#
_cell.length_a   1.000
_cell.length_b   1.000
_cell.length_c   1.000
_cell.angle_alpha   90.00
_cell.angle_beta   90.00
_cell.angle_gamma   90.00
#
_symmetry.space_group_name_H-M   'P 1'
#
loop_
_entity.id
_entity.type
_entity.pdbx_description
1 polymer ?
#
loop_
_entity_poly.entity_id
_entity_poly.type
_entity_poly.pdbx_seq_one_letter_code
_entity_poly.pdbx_strand_id
1 'polypeptide(L)'
;MELFRAEAERIEQYYKREAIDQNKVYRRKRVKNLILDVVTRWNSVYYMLERALEFSEAIDALTLHPKVKIYRPYVLSKADWTVVGQICSWLKSFRSASNMMSAEKYPTLSFSLRVYFILISYVRKLEASLIVQSSPSLLAGVRACEEKLVEVFDKSTYDSEYYFFATNPRFKGSLFRSNQSLTSELFSYDWLEDCTRSLYNICGEYYNTDAPGISQCSDIDATHIPALAQLNDDDDDFIRAWKQQLPQPNQIAATTNFVVNEIRQYLEEEVTPLLPLEWWRLNAHRFPRLAAMARDFLCIPGTSVAVERVFSTGRDAISVRRASLSAETIRTLMNYRAGIMLEKKIGHPFESEA
;
A
#
# COMPACT_ATOMS: atom_id res chain seq x y z
N MET A 1 -2.58 -40.92 -2.51
CA MET A 1 -1.22 -40.36 -2.58
C MET A 1 -0.36 -41.01 -3.66
N GLU A 2 -0.43 -42.34 -3.88
CA GLU A 2 0.38 -43.00 -4.94
C GLU A 2 0.04 -42.58 -6.37
N LEU A 3 -1.22 -42.23 -6.64
CA LEU A 3 -1.71 -41.83 -7.98
C LEU A 3 -0.91 -40.70 -8.65
N PHE A 4 -0.35 -39.78 -7.86
CA PHE A 4 0.39 -38.61 -8.38
C PHE A 4 1.89 -38.65 -8.08
N ARG A 5 2.37 -39.70 -7.40
CA ARG A 5 3.79 -39.81 -6.99
C ARG A 5 4.71 -39.82 -8.23
N ALA A 6 4.40 -40.64 -9.22
CA ALA A 6 5.21 -40.75 -10.44
C ALA A 6 5.23 -39.44 -11.26
N GLU A 7 4.11 -38.71 -11.31
CA GLU A 7 4.04 -37.44 -12.02
C GLU A 7 4.80 -36.33 -11.28
N ALA A 8 4.65 -36.26 -9.95
CA ALA A 8 5.42 -35.35 -9.12
C ALA A 8 6.93 -35.60 -9.22
N GLU A 9 7.36 -36.87 -9.23
CA GLU A 9 8.75 -37.25 -9.45
C GLU A 9 9.23 -36.85 -10.85
N ARG A 10 8.40 -36.98 -11.89
CA ARG A 10 8.74 -36.56 -13.25
C ARG A 10 8.94 -35.04 -13.33
N ILE A 11 8.02 -34.25 -12.78
CA ILE A 11 8.12 -32.78 -12.72
C ILE A 11 9.40 -32.38 -11.97
N GLU A 12 9.66 -33.01 -10.81
CA GLU A 12 10.86 -32.75 -10.02
C GLU A 12 12.16 -33.08 -10.77
N GLN A 13 12.20 -34.21 -11.48
CA GLN A 13 13.35 -34.61 -12.30
C GLN A 13 13.59 -33.66 -13.48
N TYR A 14 12.52 -33.19 -14.14
CA TYR A 14 12.62 -32.22 -15.23
C TYR A 14 13.31 -30.93 -14.78
N TYR A 15 12.78 -30.30 -13.72
CA TYR A 15 13.36 -29.05 -13.21
C TYR A 15 14.78 -29.22 -12.64
N LYS A 16 15.11 -30.41 -12.12
CA LYS A 16 16.48 -30.72 -11.70
C LYS A 16 17.45 -30.76 -12.89
N ARG A 17 17.04 -31.34 -14.03
CA ARG A 17 17.84 -31.35 -15.26
C ARG A 17 17.99 -29.95 -15.84
N GLU A 18 16.89 -29.20 -15.96
CA GLU A 18 16.90 -27.84 -16.49
C GLU A 18 17.82 -26.91 -15.68
N ALA A 19 17.82 -27.04 -14.35
CA ALA A 19 18.73 -26.30 -13.49
C ALA A 19 20.21 -26.64 -13.76
N ILE A 20 20.53 -27.93 -13.97
CA ILE A 20 21.89 -28.37 -14.34
C ILE A 20 22.29 -27.77 -15.69
N ASP A 21 21.40 -27.83 -16.70
CA ASP A 21 21.66 -27.30 -18.04
C ASP A 21 21.88 -25.77 -18.04
N GLN A 22 21.20 -25.05 -17.13
CA GLN A 22 21.39 -23.60 -16.92
C GLN A 22 22.52 -23.25 -15.95
N ASN A 23 23.30 -24.23 -15.49
CA ASN A 23 24.36 -24.07 -14.49
C ASN A 23 23.88 -23.42 -13.17
N LYS A 24 22.64 -23.72 -12.76
CA LYS A 24 21.99 -23.25 -11.52
C LYS A 24 21.85 -24.40 -10.51
N VAL A 25 21.94 -24.07 -9.22
CA VAL A 25 21.71 -25.04 -8.14
C VAL A 25 20.22 -25.37 -8.05
N TYR A 26 19.85 -26.63 -8.29
CA TYR A 26 18.49 -27.09 -8.05
C TYR A 26 18.17 -27.08 -6.55
N ARG A 27 17.15 -26.32 -6.16
CA ARG A 27 16.55 -26.38 -4.82
C ARG A 27 15.17 -27.00 -4.91
N ARG A 28 14.99 -28.12 -4.21
CA ARG A 28 13.69 -28.78 -4.08
C ARG A 28 12.65 -27.78 -3.57
N LYS A 29 11.55 -27.60 -4.31
CA LYS A 29 10.46 -26.71 -3.91
C LYS A 29 9.82 -27.23 -2.63
N ARG A 30 9.49 -26.33 -1.70
CA ARG A 30 8.70 -26.69 -0.50
C ARG A 30 7.29 -27.08 -0.93
N VAL A 31 6.71 -28.07 -0.26
CA VAL A 31 5.31 -28.42 -0.46
C VAL A 31 4.45 -27.23 -0.02
N LYS A 32 3.63 -26.72 -0.93
CA LYS A 32 2.66 -25.65 -0.70
C LYS A 32 1.26 -26.17 -1.02
N ASN A 33 0.24 -25.55 -0.40
CA ASN A 33 -1.16 -25.82 -0.71
C ASN A 33 -1.69 -24.82 -1.75
N LEU A 34 -2.76 -25.16 -2.46
CA LEU A 34 -3.52 -24.16 -3.21
C LEU A 34 -4.08 -23.11 -2.24
N ILE A 35 -4.16 -21.87 -2.73
CA ILE A 35 -4.78 -20.77 -1.99
C ILE A 35 -6.17 -20.58 -2.59
N LEU A 36 -7.19 -20.55 -1.75
CA LEU A 36 -8.54 -20.24 -2.17
C LEU A 36 -8.79 -18.73 -2.11
N ASP A 37 -9.63 -18.26 -3.01
CA ASP A 37 -10.20 -16.93 -2.90
C ASP A 37 -11.03 -16.80 -1.61
N VAL A 38 -10.93 -15.64 -0.96
CA VAL A 38 -11.64 -15.28 0.26
C VAL A 38 -12.20 -13.88 0.07
N VAL A 39 -13.51 -13.79 -0.13
CA VAL A 39 -14.23 -12.54 -0.43
C VAL A 39 -13.91 -11.39 0.55
N THR A 40 -13.62 -11.71 1.81
CA THR A 40 -13.30 -10.71 2.86
C THR A 40 -11.83 -10.30 2.92
N ARG A 41 -10.96 -10.77 2.02
CA ARG A 41 -9.53 -10.46 2.00
C ARG A 41 -9.13 -9.89 0.66
N TRP A 42 -8.86 -8.59 0.60
CA TRP A 42 -8.66 -7.82 -0.63
C TRP A 42 -7.67 -8.43 -1.66
N ASN A 43 -6.63 -9.13 -1.20
CA ASN A 43 -5.58 -9.69 -2.05
C ASN A 43 -5.72 -11.21 -2.32
N SER A 44 -6.81 -11.86 -1.88
CA SER A 44 -6.96 -13.33 -1.98
C SER A 44 -6.95 -13.84 -3.41
N VAL A 45 -7.65 -13.17 -4.33
CA VAL A 45 -7.69 -13.52 -5.75
C VAL A 45 -6.28 -13.49 -6.34
N TYR A 46 -5.52 -12.42 -6.10
CA TYR A 46 -4.12 -12.31 -6.57
C TYR A 46 -3.27 -13.49 -6.07
N TYR A 47 -3.30 -13.78 -4.77
CA TYR A 47 -2.52 -14.90 -4.21
C TYR A 47 -2.99 -16.27 -4.71
N MET A 48 -4.29 -16.43 -5.00
CA MET A 48 -4.84 -17.63 -5.63
C MET A 48 -4.27 -17.80 -7.04
N LEU A 49 -4.34 -16.75 -7.88
CA LEU A 49 -3.86 -16.81 -9.26
C LEU A 49 -2.34 -17.01 -9.32
N GLU A 50 -1.57 -16.31 -8.47
CA GLU A 50 -0.12 -16.48 -8.37
C GLU A 50 0.24 -17.93 -7.99
N ARG A 51 -0.47 -18.52 -7.02
CA ARG A 51 -0.29 -19.92 -6.64
C ARG A 51 -0.74 -20.89 -7.73
N ALA A 52 -1.82 -20.58 -8.44
CA ALA A 52 -2.31 -21.40 -9.55
C ALA A 52 -1.29 -21.43 -10.71
N LEU A 53 -0.70 -20.28 -11.03
CA LEU A 53 0.38 -20.19 -12.04
C LEU A 53 1.62 -20.97 -11.61
N GLU A 54 2.02 -20.89 -10.33
CA GLU A 54 3.13 -21.69 -9.79
C GLU A 54 2.87 -23.20 -9.96
N PHE A 55 1.59 -23.61 -9.91
CA PHE A 55 1.14 -25.01 -9.91
C PHE A 55 0.49 -25.45 -11.23
N SER A 56 0.63 -24.68 -12.31
CA SER A 56 -0.08 -24.92 -13.58
C SER A 56 0.11 -26.34 -14.10
N GLU A 57 1.36 -26.84 -14.16
CA GLU A 57 1.66 -28.22 -14.57
C GLU A 57 1.00 -29.29 -13.68
N ALA A 58 0.96 -29.06 -12.38
CA ALA A 58 0.34 -30.00 -11.43
C ALA A 58 -1.19 -29.99 -11.55
N ILE A 59 -1.78 -28.82 -11.81
CA ILE A 59 -3.22 -28.65 -12.05
C ILE A 59 -3.61 -29.32 -13.37
N ASP A 60 -2.84 -29.14 -14.44
CA ASP A 60 -3.06 -29.79 -15.73
C ASP A 60 -2.94 -31.32 -15.59
N ALA A 61 -1.91 -31.81 -14.89
CA ALA A 61 -1.76 -33.23 -14.61
C ALA A 61 -2.94 -33.82 -13.81
N LEU A 62 -3.48 -33.08 -12.84
CA LEU A 62 -4.64 -33.48 -12.05
C LEU A 62 -5.92 -33.55 -12.88
N THR A 63 -6.18 -32.50 -13.66
CA THR A 63 -7.41 -32.36 -14.46
C THR A 63 -7.44 -33.32 -15.66
N LEU A 64 -6.27 -33.66 -16.21
CA LEU A 64 -6.11 -34.61 -17.32
C LEU A 64 -5.89 -36.06 -16.85
N HIS A 65 -5.84 -36.33 -15.54
CA HIS A 65 -5.48 -37.65 -15.04
C HIS A 65 -6.47 -38.75 -15.52
N PRO A 66 -6.00 -39.86 -16.12
CA PRO A 66 -6.88 -40.86 -16.73
C PRO A 66 -7.90 -41.48 -15.75
N LYS A 67 -7.50 -41.67 -14.50
CA LYS A 67 -8.33 -42.30 -13.45
C LYS A 67 -9.16 -41.32 -12.62
N VAL A 68 -8.91 -40.00 -12.69
CA VAL A 68 -9.58 -39.00 -11.84
C VAL A 68 -10.45 -38.11 -12.72
N LYS A 69 -11.60 -38.64 -13.13
CA LYS A 69 -12.47 -37.98 -14.13
C LYS A 69 -13.22 -36.76 -13.59
N ILE A 70 -13.40 -36.67 -12.27
CA ILE A 70 -14.11 -35.57 -11.59
C ILE A 70 -13.54 -34.18 -11.92
N TYR A 71 -12.24 -34.07 -12.20
CA TYR A 71 -11.60 -32.77 -12.47
C TYR A 71 -11.55 -32.37 -13.94
N ARG A 72 -11.95 -33.25 -14.87
CA ARG A 72 -11.92 -32.97 -16.31
C ARG A 72 -12.72 -31.73 -16.76
N PRO A 73 -13.87 -31.39 -16.16
CA PRO A 73 -14.58 -30.17 -16.53
C PRO A 73 -13.81 -28.87 -16.23
N TYR A 74 -12.74 -28.92 -15.44
CA TYR A 74 -11.94 -27.77 -15.01
C TYR A 74 -10.58 -27.70 -15.72
N VAL A 75 -10.40 -28.42 -16.82
CA VAL A 75 -9.18 -28.34 -17.65
C VAL A 75 -9.03 -26.91 -18.17
N LEU A 76 -7.84 -26.35 -18.00
CA LEU A 76 -7.46 -25.06 -18.57
C LEU A 76 -6.58 -25.29 -19.79
N SER A 77 -6.83 -24.53 -20.85
CA SER A 77 -5.98 -24.51 -22.03
C SER A 77 -4.73 -23.63 -21.80
N LYS A 78 -3.74 -23.74 -22.68
CA LYS A 78 -2.59 -22.82 -22.69
C LYS A 78 -3.00 -21.35 -22.86
N ALA A 79 -4.10 -21.10 -23.60
CA ALA A 79 -4.65 -19.77 -23.76
C ALA A 79 -5.25 -19.26 -22.43
N ASP A 80 -5.96 -20.12 -21.69
CA ASP A 80 -6.51 -19.77 -20.39
C ASP A 80 -5.40 -19.42 -19.39
N TRP A 81 -4.34 -20.23 -19.33
CA TRP A 81 -3.17 -19.93 -18.50
C TRP A 81 -2.49 -18.61 -18.87
N THR A 82 -2.47 -18.26 -20.16
CA THR A 82 -1.97 -16.95 -20.61
C THR A 82 -2.83 -15.80 -20.08
N VAL A 83 -4.15 -15.93 -20.15
CA VAL A 83 -5.09 -14.93 -19.59
C VAL A 83 -4.96 -14.84 -18.06
N VAL A 84 -4.84 -15.97 -17.36
CA VAL A 84 -4.60 -16.01 -15.91
C VAL A 84 -3.31 -15.27 -15.56
N GLY A 85 -2.24 -15.49 -16.33
CA GLY A 85 -0.97 -14.78 -16.19
C GLY A 85 -1.12 -13.27 -16.34
N GLN A 86 -1.85 -12.83 -17.36
CA GLN A 86 -2.12 -11.41 -17.60
C GLN A 86 -2.91 -10.79 -16.43
N ILE A 87 -4.04 -11.39 -16.04
CA ILE A 87 -4.87 -10.88 -14.94
C ILE A 87 -4.06 -10.86 -13.62
N CYS A 88 -3.29 -11.91 -13.33
CA CYS A 88 -2.44 -11.96 -12.15
C CYS A 88 -1.40 -10.82 -12.13
N SER A 89 -0.80 -10.51 -13.29
CA SER A 89 0.12 -9.39 -13.41
C SER A 89 -0.57 -8.05 -13.15
N TRP A 90 -1.82 -7.89 -13.61
CA TRP A 90 -2.58 -6.66 -13.40
C TRP A 90 -2.97 -6.44 -11.94
N LEU A 91 -3.42 -7.51 -11.28
CA LEU A 91 -3.77 -7.48 -9.86
C LEU A 91 -2.56 -7.23 -8.96
N LYS A 92 -1.32 -7.46 -9.43
CA LYS A 92 -0.09 -7.15 -8.67
C LYS A 92 -0.05 -5.66 -8.28
N SER A 93 -0.40 -4.75 -9.18
CA SER A 93 -0.44 -3.30 -8.90
C SER A 93 -1.38 -2.95 -7.74
N PHE A 94 -2.58 -3.54 -7.72
CA PHE A 94 -3.55 -3.34 -6.65
C PHE A 94 -3.10 -3.96 -5.33
N ARG A 95 -2.48 -5.14 -5.39
CA ARG A 95 -1.90 -5.79 -4.21
C ARG A 95 -0.78 -4.95 -3.60
N SER A 96 0.07 -4.35 -4.44
CA SER A 96 1.17 -3.49 -3.99
C SER A 96 0.68 -2.17 -3.42
N ALA A 97 -0.33 -1.54 -4.03
CA ALA A 97 -1.03 -0.39 -3.47
C ALA A 97 -1.65 -0.71 -2.10
N SER A 98 -2.37 -1.83 -2.01
CA SER A 98 -3.03 -2.26 -0.77
C SER A 98 -2.03 -2.52 0.35
N ASN A 99 -0.90 -3.18 0.05
CA ASN A 99 0.16 -3.41 1.02
C ASN A 99 0.82 -2.12 1.47
N MET A 100 1.06 -1.18 0.56
CA MET A 100 1.62 0.12 0.87
C MET A 100 0.72 0.90 1.85
N MET A 101 -0.59 0.91 1.59
CA MET A 101 -1.60 1.57 2.44
C MET A 101 -1.86 0.84 3.77
N SER A 102 -1.49 -0.43 3.86
CA SER A 102 -1.61 -1.25 5.09
C SER A 102 -0.42 -1.11 6.04
N ALA A 103 0.53 -0.23 5.76
CA ALA A 103 1.72 -0.07 6.58
C ALA A 103 1.46 0.71 7.87
N GLU A 104 2.26 0.40 8.90
CA GLU A 104 2.24 1.05 10.22
C GLU A 104 3.55 1.80 10.52
N LYS A 105 4.56 1.68 9.66
CA LYS A 105 5.91 2.23 9.89
C LYS A 105 6.14 3.60 9.28
N TYR A 106 5.17 4.09 8.51
CA TYR A 106 5.23 5.37 7.83
C TYR A 106 3.81 5.92 7.63
N PRO A 107 3.65 7.26 7.49
CA PRO A 107 2.36 7.87 7.18
C PRO A 107 1.73 7.30 5.92
N THR A 108 0.48 6.86 6.00
CA THR A 108 -0.26 6.28 4.86
C THR A 108 -1.44 7.14 4.41
N LEU A 109 -2.06 7.93 5.29
CA LEU A 109 -3.18 8.79 4.90
C LEU A 109 -2.79 9.76 3.78
N SER A 110 -1.62 10.39 3.89
CA SER A 110 -1.10 11.29 2.85
C SER A 110 -0.69 10.60 1.54
N PHE A 111 -0.80 9.27 1.43
CA PHE A 111 -0.54 8.53 0.17
C PHE A 111 -1.81 8.27 -0.63
N SER A 112 -2.98 8.31 0.03
CA SER A 112 -4.28 7.95 -0.54
C SER A 112 -4.53 8.54 -1.93
N LEU A 113 -4.45 9.87 -2.06
CA LEU A 113 -4.68 10.57 -3.33
C LEU A 113 -3.75 10.08 -4.44
N ARG A 114 -2.47 9.93 -4.12
CA ARG A 114 -1.45 9.49 -5.08
C ARG A 114 -1.65 8.03 -5.51
N VAL A 115 -2.08 7.17 -4.59
CA VAL A 115 -2.44 5.79 -4.90
C VAL A 115 -3.59 5.74 -5.90
N TYR A 116 -4.64 6.55 -5.70
CA TYR A 116 -5.74 6.66 -6.67
C TYR A 116 -5.25 7.12 -8.05
N PHE A 117 -4.43 8.18 -8.11
CA PHE A 117 -3.86 8.67 -9.37
C PHE A 117 -3.10 7.57 -10.12
N ILE A 118 -2.24 6.82 -9.42
CA ILE A 118 -1.45 5.75 -10.02
C ILE A 118 -2.35 4.61 -10.51
N LEU A 119 -3.32 4.18 -9.71
CA LEU A 119 -4.22 3.09 -10.07
C LEU A 119 -5.16 3.46 -11.22
N ILE A 120 -5.75 4.65 -11.21
CA ILE A 120 -6.61 5.14 -12.31
C ILE A 120 -5.79 5.26 -13.60
N SER A 121 -4.60 5.87 -13.52
CA SER A 121 -3.68 5.94 -14.67
C SER A 121 -3.29 4.56 -15.19
N TYR A 122 -3.08 3.61 -14.28
CA TYR A 122 -2.72 2.23 -14.62
C TYR A 122 -3.86 1.52 -15.35
N VAL A 123 -5.09 1.59 -14.84
CA VAL A 123 -6.26 0.94 -15.44
C VAL A 123 -6.58 1.53 -16.81
N ARG A 124 -6.47 2.85 -16.99
CA ARG A 124 -6.64 3.49 -18.31
C ARG A 124 -5.60 3.03 -19.34
N LYS A 125 -4.34 2.86 -18.91
CA LYS A 125 -3.29 2.28 -19.76
C LYS A 125 -3.59 0.83 -20.11
N LEU A 126 -4.13 0.05 -19.18
CA LEU A 126 -4.60 -1.31 -19.46
C LEU A 126 -5.75 -1.28 -20.47
N GLU A 127 -6.73 -0.41 -20.30
CA GLU A 127 -7.86 -0.27 -21.23
C GLU A 127 -7.36 0.03 -22.64
N ALA A 128 -6.43 0.96 -22.80
CA ALA A 128 -5.86 1.33 -24.10
C ALA A 128 -4.96 0.24 -24.72
N SER A 129 -4.59 -0.80 -23.98
CA SER A 129 -3.70 -1.86 -24.49
C SER A 129 -4.37 -2.72 -25.56
N LEU A 130 -3.61 -3.13 -26.58
CA LEU A 130 -4.14 -3.96 -27.67
C LEU A 130 -4.72 -5.29 -27.16
N ILE A 131 -4.14 -5.86 -26.11
CA ILE A 131 -4.60 -7.12 -25.49
C ILE A 131 -6.02 -6.96 -24.95
N VAL A 132 -6.28 -5.87 -24.22
CA VAL A 132 -7.61 -5.59 -23.65
C VAL A 132 -8.60 -5.18 -24.74
N GLN A 133 -8.19 -4.32 -25.68
CA GLN A 133 -9.04 -3.89 -26.80
C GLN A 133 -9.47 -5.04 -27.71
N SER A 134 -8.64 -6.08 -27.83
CA SER A 134 -8.94 -7.26 -28.67
C SER A 134 -9.85 -8.27 -27.97
N SER A 135 -10.20 -8.09 -26.69
CA SER A 135 -11.00 -9.03 -25.91
C SER A 135 -12.17 -8.34 -25.21
N PRO A 136 -13.42 -8.53 -25.69
CA PRO A 136 -14.59 -7.88 -25.11
C PRO A 136 -14.76 -8.15 -23.61
N SER A 137 -14.44 -9.36 -23.15
CA SER A 137 -14.55 -9.73 -21.73
C SER A 137 -13.50 -9.03 -20.86
N LEU A 138 -12.26 -8.89 -21.35
CA LEU A 138 -11.21 -8.17 -20.62
C LEU A 138 -11.53 -6.68 -20.60
N LEU A 139 -11.99 -6.11 -21.72
CA LEU A 139 -12.41 -4.72 -21.82
C LEU A 139 -13.53 -4.39 -20.84
N ALA A 140 -14.56 -5.25 -20.75
CA ALA A 140 -15.65 -5.08 -19.79
C ALA A 140 -15.14 -5.11 -18.34
N GLY A 141 -14.23 -6.04 -18.01
CA GLY A 141 -13.64 -6.14 -16.68
C GLY A 141 -12.78 -4.92 -16.30
N VAL A 142 -11.97 -4.42 -17.23
CA VAL A 142 -11.12 -3.24 -17.01
C VAL A 142 -11.96 -1.98 -16.86
N ARG A 143 -13.02 -1.81 -17.66
CA ARG A 143 -13.97 -0.69 -17.51
C ARG A 143 -14.71 -0.72 -16.18
N ALA A 144 -15.20 -1.89 -15.77
CA ALA A 144 -15.84 -2.04 -14.47
C ALA A 144 -14.86 -1.74 -13.32
N CYS A 145 -13.58 -2.06 -13.48
CA CYS A 145 -12.54 -1.71 -12.52
C CYS A 145 -12.31 -0.19 -12.46
N GLU A 146 -12.26 0.49 -13.60
CA GLU A 146 -12.12 1.95 -13.64
C GLU A 146 -13.32 2.65 -13.02
N GLU A 147 -14.53 2.29 -13.45
CA GLU A 147 -15.77 2.83 -12.91
C GLU A 147 -15.82 2.67 -11.40
N LYS A 148 -15.43 1.50 -10.87
CA LYS A 148 -15.39 1.27 -9.43
C LYS A 148 -14.33 2.11 -8.72
N LEU A 149 -13.15 2.29 -9.32
CA LEU A 149 -12.10 3.13 -8.75
C LEU A 149 -12.54 4.59 -8.67
N VAL A 150 -13.14 5.12 -9.73
CA VAL A 150 -13.63 6.49 -9.79
C VAL A 150 -14.81 6.69 -8.83
N GLU A 151 -15.77 5.76 -8.78
CA GLU A 151 -16.88 5.81 -7.82
C GLU A 151 -16.39 5.89 -6.36
N VAL A 152 -15.40 5.07 -5.99
CA VAL A 152 -14.85 5.08 -4.63
C VAL A 152 -14.00 6.32 -4.38
N PHE A 153 -13.25 6.77 -5.39
CA PHE A 153 -12.49 8.01 -5.34
C PHE A 153 -13.42 9.20 -5.07
N ASP A 154 -14.49 9.36 -5.85
CA ASP A 154 -15.48 10.43 -5.73
C ASP A 154 -16.12 10.44 -4.34
N LYS A 155 -16.55 9.27 -3.84
CA LYS A 155 -17.09 9.12 -2.48
C LYS A 155 -16.10 9.51 -1.40
N SER A 156 -14.81 9.23 -1.64
CA SER A 156 -13.78 9.59 -0.67
C SER A 156 -13.52 11.10 -0.69
N THR A 157 -13.60 11.75 -1.85
CA THR A 157 -13.38 13.21 -2.01
C THR A 157 -14.61 14.07 -1.77
N TYR A 158 -15.82 13.49 -1.71
CA TYR A 158 -17.08 14.24 -1.58
C TYR A 158 -17.21 14.95 -0.23
N ASP A 159 -16.95 14.24 0.87
CA ASP A 159 -17.08 14.76 2.25
C ASP A 159 -15.73 14.97 2.96
N SER A 160 -14.61 14.59 2.33
CA SER A 160 -13.29 14.69 2.95
C SER A 160 -12.41 15.70 2.25
N GLU A 161 -11.91 16.66 3.01
CA GLU A 161 -10.93 17.62 2.53
C GLU A 161 -9.54 16.95 2.53
N TYR A 162 -8.94 16.74 1.35
CA TYR A 162 -7.63 16.08 1.20
C TYR A 162 -6.44 17.02 1.47
N TYR A 163 -6.61 18.04 2.32
CA TYR A 163 -5.52 18.93 2.68
C TYR A 163 -4.38 18.23 3.44
N PHE A 164 -4.66 17.10 4.08
CA PHE A 164 -3.62 16.25 4.70
C PHE A 164 -2.63 15.68 3.66
N PHE A 165 -2.98 15.66 2.37
CA PHE A 165 -2.02 15.34 1.33
C PHE A 165 -0.94 16.44 1.23
N ALA A 166 -1.35 17.70 1.38
CA ALA A 166 -0.46 18.84 1.31
C ALA A 166 0.56 18.81 2.45
N THR A 167 0.24 18.27 3.63
CA THR A 167 1.19 18.14 4.77
C THR A 167 2.31 17.13 4.50
N ASN A 168 2.34 16.44 3.36
CA ASN A 168 3.46 15.60 2.97
C ASN A 168 4.47 16.38 2.09
N PRO A 169 5.69 16.67 2.61
CA PRO A 169 6.66 17.51 1.92
C PRO A 169 7.26 16.85 0.67
N ARG A 170 7.01 15.56 0.44
CA ARG A 170 7.50 14.82 -0.74
C ARG A 170 6.67 15.08 -1.99
N PHE A 171 5.42 15.51 -1.83
CA PHE A 171 4.49 15.69 -2.94
C PHE A 171 3.96 17.12 -3.01
N LYS A 172 3.38 17.66 -1.93
CA LYS A 172 2.71 18.97 -1.94
C LYS A 172 1.80 19.10 -3.17
N GLY A 173 1.89 20.21 -3.91
CA GLY A 173 1.14 20.39 -5.18
C GLY A 173 1.73 19.69 -6.41
N SER A 174 2.87 19.00 -6.32
CA SER A 174 3.56 18.42 -7.50
C SER A 174 2.77 17.31 -8.16
N LEU A 175 1.95 16.57 -7.42
CA LEU A 175 1.07 15.53 -7.94
C LEU A 175 0.13 16.06 -9.05
N PHE A 176 -0.48 17.21 -8.78
CA PHE A 176 -1.42 17.88 -9.69
C PHE A 176 -0.72 18.46 -10.91
N ARG A 177 0.46 19.06 -10.71
CA ARG A 177 1.26 19.63 -11.81
C ARG A 177 1.78 18.56 -12.76
N SER A 178 2.21 17.41 -12.24
CA SER A 178 2.76 16.31 -13.04
C SER A 178 1.72 15.52 -13.82
N ASN A 179 0.44 15.62 -13.46
CA ASN A 179 -0.66 14.88 -14.10
C ASN A 179 -1.84 15.81 -14.43
N GLN A 180 -1.57 16.92 -15.14
CA GLN A 180 -2.56 17.97 -15.36
C GLN A 180 -3.84 17.48 -16.05
N SER A 181 -3.72 16.59 -17.05
CA SER A 181 -4.89 16.03 -17.75
C SER A 181 -5.78 15.19 -16.84
N LEU A 182 -5.20 14.33 -16.00
CA LEU A 182 -5.97 13.52 -15.05
C LEU A 182 -6.54 14.39 -13.93
N THR A 183 -5.78 15.41 -13.50
CA THR A 183 -6.22 16.35 -12.48
C THR A 183 -7.44 17.13 -12.93
N SER A 184 -7.44 17.67 -14.16
CA SER A 184 -8.58 18.42 -14.69
C SER A 184 -9.84 17.57 -14.90
N GLU A 185 -9.68 16.25 -14.99
CA GLU A 185 -10.79 15.31 -15.16
C GLU A 185 -11.36 14.86 -13.82
N LEU A 186 -10.50 14.60 -12.83
CA LEU A 186 -10.90 14.08 -11.53
C LEU A 186 -11.33 15.17 -10.53
N PHE A 187 -10.94 16.43 -10.72
CA PHE A 187 -11.21 17.50 -9.77
C PHE A 187 -11.87 18.70 -10.44
N SER A 188 -12.69 19.42 -9.67
CA SER A 188 -13.15 20.75 -10.07
C SER A 188 -11.98 21.74 -10.16
N TYR A 189 -12.15 22.78 -10.96
CA TYR A 189 -11.14 23.83 -11.12
C TYR A 189 -10.76 24.50 -9.80
N ASP A 190 -11.73 24.68 -8.89
CA ASP A 190 -11.56 25.34 -7.60
C ASP A 190 -11.07 24.39 -6.48
N TRP A 191 -11.03 23.07 -6.71
CA TRP A 191 -10.76 22.07 -5.67
C TRP A 191 -9.45 22.29 -4.91
N LEU A 192 -8.39 22.67 -5.63
CA LEU A 192 -7.08 22.95 -5.01
C LEU A 192 -7.13 24.21 -4.15
N GLU A 193 -7.88 25.22 -4.58
CA GLU A 193 -8.10 26.45 -3.81
C GLU A 193 -8.92 26.14 -2.55
N ASP A 194 -9.98 25.34 -2.68
CA ASP A 194 -10.81 24.89 -1.56
C ASP A 194 -9.99 24.10 -0.54
N CYS A 195 -9.21 23.11 -0.98
CA CYS A 195 -8.30 22.36 -0.10
C CYS A 195 -7.29 23.27 0.60
N THR A 196 -6.76 24.26 -0.12
CA THR A 196 -5.82 25.25 0.45
C THR A 196 -6.53 26.09 1.51
N ARG A 197 -7.76 26.55 1.26
CA ARG A 197 -8.58 27.32 2.20
C ARG A 197 -8.90 26.51 3.45
N SER A 198 -9.25 25.24 3.30
CA SER A 198 -9.50 24.33 4.42
C SER A 198 -8.26 24.08 5.26
N LEU A 199 -7.09 23.93 4.62
CA LEU A 199 -5.79 23.85 5.33
C LEU A 199 -5.56 25.10 6.19
N TYR A 200 -5.83 26.29 5.66
CA TYR A 200 -5.73 27.55 6.39
C TYR A 200 -6.71 27.61 7.57
N ASN A 201 -7.97 27.25 7.34
CA ASN A 201 -9.00 27.30 8.36
C ASN A 201 -8.69 26.36 9.53
N ILE A 202 -8.38 25.09 9.25
CA ILE A 202 -8.06 24.09 10.29
C ILE A 202 -6.79 24.47 11.05
N CYS A 203 -5.74 24.93 10.37
CA CYS A 203 -4.53 25.40 11.02
C CYS A 203 -4.81 26.61 11.93
N GLY A 204 -5.60 27.57 11.45
CA GLY A 204 -5.97 28.76 12.20
C GLY A 204 -6.91 28.49 13.38
N GLU A 205 -7.80 27.52 13.28
CA GLU A 205 -8.77 27.17 14.32
C GLU A 205 -8.14 26.34 15.45
N TYR A 206 -7.35 25.32 15.09
CA TYR A 206 -6.87 24.30 16.05
C TYR A 206 -5.38 24.44 16.42
N TYR A 207 -4.59 25.19 15.65
CA TYR A 207 -3.13 25.31 15.84
C TYR A 207 -2.69 26.77 15.95
N ASN A 208 -3.52 27.62 16.59
CA ASN A 208 -3.30 29.06 16.73
C ASN A 208 -2.24 29.46 17.77
N THR A 209 -1.79 28.52 18.60
CA THR A 209 -0.74 28.72 19.59
C THR A 209 0.56 28.09 19.11
N ASP A 210 1.68 28.78 19.32
CA ASP A 210 2.99 28.19 19.07
C ASP A 210 3.09 26.89 19.87
N ALA A 211 3.41 25.78 19.19
CA ALA A 211 3.60 24.51 19.85
C ALA A 211 4.60 24.69 21.03
N PRO A 212 4.35 24.10 22.22
CA PRO A 212 5.25 24.22 23.35
C PRO A 212 6.65 23.89 22.88
N GLY A 213 7.57 24.85 23.08
CA GLY A 213 8.88 24.89 22.42
C GLY A 213 9.52 23.52 22.41
N ILE A 214 9.56 22.88 21.24
CA ILE A 214 10.30 21.64 21.05
C ILE A 214 11.75 22.00 21.33
N SER A 215 12.23 21.62 22.51
CA SER A 215 13.64 21.78 22.89
C SER A 215 14.47 21.18 21.77
N GLN A 216 15.46 21.94 21.27
CA GLN A 216 16.37 21.50 20.22
C GLN A 216 16.90 20.11 20.59
N CYS A 217 16.44 19.06 19.90
CA CYS A 217 17.01 17.74 20.03
C CYS A 217 18.24 17.72 19.13
N SER A 218 19.38 18.11 19.71
CA SER A 218 20.69 17.89 19.12
C SER A 218 20.97 16.39 19.09
N ASP A 219 21.43 15.93 17.93
CA ASP A 219 21.99 14.60 17.64
C ASP A 219 20.98 13.50 17.30
N ILE A 220 20.53 13.50 16.03
CA ILE A 220 20.10 12.25 15.37
C ILE A 220 20.75 12.15 14.00
N ASP A 221 21.52 11.08 13.86
CA ASP A 221 22.24 10.63 12.67
C ASP A 221 21.29 10.54 11.46
N ALA A 222 21.45 11.47 10.50
CA ALA A 222 20.64 11.59 9.28
C ALA A 222 20.83 10.42 8.29
N THR A 223 21.48 9.35 8.72
CA THR A 223 21.82 8.18 7.89
C THR A 223 20.75 7.10 7.91
N HIS A 224 19.76 7.16 8.80
CA HIS A 224 18.61 6.29 8.73
C HIS A 224 17.52 6.92 7.85
N ILE A 225 17.54 6.57 6.56
CA ILE A 225 16.37 6.63 5.67
C ILE A 225 15.77 5.21 5.58
N PRO A 226 14.83 4.77 6.44
CA PRO A 226 14.22 3.45 6.26
C PRO A 226 12.70 3.54 6.12
N ALA A 227 12.22 3.30 4.89
CA ALA A 227 11.03 2.46 4.62
C ALA A 227 10.75 2.36 3.11
N LEU A 228 10.71 3.48 2.39
CA LEU A 228 10.27 3.50 0.99
C LEU A 228 11.39 3.18 -0.01
N ALA A 229 12.65 3.44 0.32
CA ALA A 229 13.81 2.98 -0.44
C ALA A 229 13.99 1.44 -0.41
N GLN A 230 13.21 0.73 0.42
CA GLN A 230 13.25 -0.74 0.53
C GLN A 230 12.15 -1.44 -0.29
N LEU A 231 11.29 -0.70 -1.00
CA LEU A 231 10.44 -1.27 -2.05
C LEU A 231 11.33 -1.57 -3.27
N ASN A 232 12.16 -2.60 -3.14
CA ASN A 232 13.05 -3.11 -4.17
C ASN A 232 12.35 -4.24 -4.92
N ASP A 233 11.28 -3.87 -5.62
CA ASP A 233 10.69 -4.70 -6.67
C ASP A 233 10.54 -3.81 -7.90
N ASP A 234 11.63 -3.63 -8.63
CA ASP A 234 11.63 -2.84 -9.87
C ASP A 234 10.85 -3.54 -11.00
N ASP A 235 10.48 -4.82 -10.82
CA ASP A 235 9.57 -5.59 -11.67
C ASP A 235 8.09 -5.31 -11.32
N ASP A 236 7.79 -4.43 -10.36
CA ASP A 236 6.44 -4.00 -10.02
C ASP A 236 6.11 -2.62 -10.63
N ASP A 237 5.18 -2.59 -11.58
CA ASP A 237 4.78 -1.37 -12.29
C ASP A 237 4.21 -0.28 -11.36
N PHE A 238 3.50 -0.66 -10.29
CA PHE A 238 3.00 0.29 -9.31
C PHE A 238 4.16 0.95 -8.55
N ILE A 239 5.15 0.17 -8.14
CA ILE A 239 6.35 0.68 -7.44
C ILE A 239 7.16 1.60 -8.37
N ARG A 240 7.29 1.22 -9.65
CA ARG A 240 7.97 2.05 -10.65
C ARG A 240 7.24 3.38 -10.86
N ALA A 241 5.92 3.36 -11.03
CA ALA A 241 5.11 4.57 -11.18
C ALA A 241 5.20 5.47 -9.93
N TRP A 242 5.16 4.87 -8.74
CA TRP A 242 5.34 5.57 -7.47
C TRP A 242 6.70 6.27 -7.37
N LYS A 243 7.78 5.63 -7.83
CA LYS A 243 9.15 6.18 -7.84
C LYS A 243 9.34 7.27 -8.89
N GLN A 244 8.83 7.10 -10.12
CA GLN A 244 8.98 8.08 -11.21
C GLN A 244 8.41 9.46 -10.86
N GLN A 245 7.37 9.48 -10.05
CA GLN A 245 6.71 10.72 -9.63
C GLN A 245 7.29 11.27 -8.31
N LEU A 246 8.31 10.64 -7.71
CA LEU A 246 8.99 11.16 -6.53
C LEU A 246 10.03 12.21 -6.96
N PRO A 247 10.28 13.23 -6.13
CA PRO A 247 11.36 14.17 -6.38
C PRO A 247 12.69 13.41 -6.47
N GLN A 248 13.50 13.71 -7.48
CA GLN A 248 14.90 13.32 -7.49
C GLN A 248 15.62 14.05 -6.34
N PRO A 249 16.58 13.43 -5.64
CA PRO A 249 17.32 14.07 -4.56
C PRO A 249 18.18 15.22 -5.12
N ASN A 250 17.61 16.43 -5.16
CA ASN A 250 18.37 17.66 -5.31
C ASN A 250 18.67 18.21 -3.91
N GLN A 251 19.87 18.76 -3.79
CA GLN A 251 20.46 19.23 -2.54
C GLN A 251 19.53 20.24 -1.85
N ILE A 252 19.37 20.07 -0.53
CA ILE A 252 18.60 20.96 0.34
C ILE A 252 19.16 22.37 0.21
N ALA A 253 18.45 23.26 -0.51
CA ALA A 253 18.73 24.68 -0.46
C ALA A 253 17.98 25.27 0.74
N ALA A 254 18.74 25.64 1.77
CA ALA A 254 18.22 26.35 2.92
C ALA A 254 17.96 27.82 2.53
N THR A 255 16.69 28.22 2.50
CA THR A 255 16.32 29.64 2.41
C THR A 255 15.50 30.01 3.63
N THR A 256 16.10 30.79 4.51
CA THR A 256 15.45 31.48 5.63
C THR A 256 14.81 32.77 5.13
N ASN A 257 13.50 32.93 5.33
CA ASN A 257 12.84 34.23 5.42
C ASN A 257 11.65 34.13 6.40
N PHE A 258 11.45 35.18 7.19
CA PHE A 258 10.54 35.21 8.33
C PHE A 258 9.11 35.66 7.92
N VAL A 259 8.15 34.85 8.35
CA VAL A 259 6.74 35.10 8.75
C VAL A 259 5.92 36.13 7.97
N VAL A 260 4.98 35.63 7.14
CA VAL A 260 3.56 36.08 7.12
C VAL A 260 2.58 34.94 6.75
N ASN A 261 3.01 33.78 6.23
CA ASN A 261 2.14 32.60 6.28
C ASN A 261 2.93 31.28 6.17
N GLU A 262 3.06 30.53 7.28
CA GLU A 262 3.75 29.23 7.33
C GLU A 262 3.32 28.30 6.19
N ILE A 263 2.01 28.25 5.92
CA ILE A 263 1.43 27.40 4.87
C ILE A 263 1.90 27.85 3.49
N ARG A 264 1.86 29.15 3.16
CA ARG A 264 2.31 29.65 1.85
C ARG A 264 3.79 29.33 1.63
N GLN A 265 4.62 29.66 2.62
CA GLN A 265 6.06 29.40 2.58
C GLN A 265 6.36 27.90 2.40
N TYR A 266 5.66 27.04 3.14
CA TYR A 266 5.79 25.59 3.01
C TYR A 266 5.37 25.07 1.63
N LEU A 267 4.25 25.57 1.08
CA LEU A 267 3.74 25.13 -0.22
C LEU A 267 4.63 25.59 -1.39
N GLU A 268 5.33 26.71 -1.23
CA GLU A 268 6.30 27.24 -2.20
C GLU A 268 7.66 26.52 -2.13
N GLU A 269 8.00 25.91 -1.00
CA GLU A 269 9.26 25.17 -0.86
C GLU A 269 9.35 23.96 -1.79
N GLU A 270 10.58 23.64 -2.18
CA GLU A 270 10.87 22.44 -2.94
C GLU A 270 10.45 21.17 -2.20
N VAL A 271 10.17 20.14 -2.99
CA VAL A 271 9.80 18.81 -2.51
C VAL A 271 11.05 18.06 -2.05
N THR A 272 10.91 17.25 -1.00
CA THR A 272 12.04 16.57 -0.34
C THR A 272 12.00 15.05 -0.55
N PRO A 273 13.15 14.35 -0.53
CA PRO A 273 13.18 12.90 -0.41
C PRO A 273 13.00 12.38 1.03
N LEU A 274 13.12 13.24 2.05
CA LEU A 274 13.04 12.87 3.47
C LEU A 274 11.67 12.29 3.85
N LEU A 275 11.65 11.47 4.91
CA LEU A 275 10.40 10.97 5.45
C LEU A 275 9.57 12.13 6.02
N PRO A 276 8.24 12.16 5.82
CA PRO A 276 7.42 13.31 6.20
C PRO A 276 7.57 13.73 7.67
N LEU A 277 7.47 12.79 8.60
CA LEU A 277 7.58 13.07 10.04
C LEU A 277 8.97 13.55 10.45
N GLU A 278 10.03 13.05 9.80
CA GLU A 278 11.39 13.49 10.04
C GLU A 278 11.62 14.92 9.53
N TRP A 279 11.15 15.22 8.33
CA TRP A 279 11.22 16.56 7.76
C TRP A 279 10.49 17.58 8.65
N TRP A 280 9.28 17.26 9.12
CA TRP A 280 8.53 18.13 10.03
C TRP A 280 9.23 18.34 11.36
N ARG A 281 9.85 17.29 11.92
CA ARG A 281 10.64 17.40 13.14
C ARG A 281 11.81 18.38 12.98
N LEU A 282 12.56 18.27 11.87
CA LEU A 282 13.70 19.15 11.59
C LEU A 282 13.27 20.60 11.31
N ASN A 283 12.13 20.80 10.66
CA ASN A 283 11.62 22.11 10.25
C ASN A 283 10.58 22.70 11.20
N ALA A 284 10.32 22.09 12.36
CA ALA A 284 9.34 22.56 13.33
C ALA A 284 9.64 23.97 13.84
N HIS A 285 10.91 24.36 13.92
CA HIS A 285 11.31 25.73 14.29
C HIS A 285 10.93 26.78 13.22
N ARG A 286 10.74 26.37 11.96
CA ARG A 286 10.35 27.24 10.83
C ARG A 286 8.84 27.27 10.65
N PHE A 287 8.18 26.16 10.98
CA PHE A 287 6.76 25.92 10.79
C PHE A 287 6.10 25.35 12.06
N PRO A 288 6.12 26.07 13.20
CA PRO A 288 5.70 25.49 14.49
C PRO A 288 4.25 25.01 14.48
N ARG A 289 3.34 25.77 13.87
CA ARG A 289 1.90 25.43 13.83
C ARG A 289 1.63 24.32 12.83
N LEU A 290 2.20 24.42 11.63
CA LEU A 290 2.00 23.43 10.57
C LEU A 290 2.71 22.11 10.89
N ALA A 291 3.83 22.12 11.62
CA ALA A 291 4.49 20.91 12.11
C ALA A 291 3.63 20.17 13.15
N ALA A 292 2.99 20.91 14.08
CA ALA A 292 2.05 20.33 15.03
C ALA A 292 0.86 19.68 14.29
N MET A 293 0.27 20.40 13.33
CA MET A 293 -0.80 19.87 12.49
C MET A 293 -0.35 18.64 11.68
N ALA A 294 0.78 18.73 11.00
CA ALA A 294 1.29 17.64 10.18
C ALA A 294 1.57 16.38 11.00
N ARG A 295 2.09 16.52 12.23
CA ARG A 295 2.26 15.39 13.15
C ARG A 295 0.93 14.68 13.41
N ASP A 296 -0.13 15.42 13.72
CA ASP A 296 -1.42 14.84 14.09
C ASP A 296 -2.08 14.17 12.87
N PHE A 297 -2.07 14.81 11.69
CA PHE A 297 -2.67 14.25 10.47
C PHE A 297 -1.86 13.10 9.84
N LEU A 298 -0.53 13.18 9.81
CA LEU A 298 0.32 12.13 9.21
C LEU A 298 0.33 10.84 10.04
N CYS A 299 0.00 10.92 11.34
CA CYS A 299 -0.14 9.74 12.20
C CYS A 299 -1.47 8.99 11.99
N ILE A 300 -2.44 9.58 11.28
CA ILE A 300 -3.69 8.91 10.95
C ILE A 300 -3.39 7.80 9.92
N PRO A 301 -3.74 6.53 10.20
CA PRO A 301 -3.59 5.46 9.23
C PRO A 301 -4.60 5.65 8.09
N GLY A 302 -4.16 5.45 6.84
CA GLY A 302 -5.02 5.52 5.66
C GLY A 302 -5.97 4.32 5.50
N THR A 303 -5.88 3.30 6.35
CA THR A 303 -6.72 2.09 6.31
C THR A 303 -7.01 1.55 7.71
N SER A 304 -8.10 0.78 7.86
CA SER A 304 -8.44 0.06 9.08
C SER A 304 -7.56 -1.16 9.36
N VAL A 305 -6.63 -1.51 8.46
CA VAL A 305 -5.87 -2.78 8.52
C VAL A 305 -5.05 -2.92 9.80
N ALA A 306 -4.47 -1.82 10.31
CA ALA A 306 -3.72 -1.84 11.57
C ALA A 306 -4.62 -2.26 12.74
N VAL A 307 -5.85 -1.72 12.79
CA VAL A 307 -6.85 -2.04 13.81
C VAL A 307 -7.35 -3.48 13.63
N GLU A 308 -7.60 -3.92 12.39
CA GLU A 308 -7.98 -5.29 12.09
C GLU A 308 -6.91 -6.31 12.49
N ARG A 309 -5.62 -5.99 12.39
CA ARG A 309 -4.55 -6.86 12.90
C ARG A 309 -4.66 -7.05 14.41
N VAL A 310 -4.91 -5.98 15.16
CA VAL A 310 -5.14 -6.06 16.61
C VAL A 310 -6.36 -6.95 16.90
N PHE A 311 -7.48 -6.75 16.18
CA PHE A 311 -8.67 -7.59 16.34
C PHE A 311 -8.49 -9.05 15.91
N SER A 312 -7.70 -9.32 14.88
CA SER A 312 -7.45 -10.68 14.40
C SER A 312 -6.76 -11.55 15.45
N THR A 313 -5.87 -10.93 16.24
CA THR A 313 -5.23 -11.56 17.40
C THR A 313 -6.14 -11.69 18.61
N GLY A 314 -7.29 -10.99 18.61
CA GLY A 314 -8.33 -11.14 19.61
C GLY A 314 -8.89 -12.57 19.69
N ARG A 315 -8.82 -13.36 18.61
CA ARG A 315 -9.18 -14.79 18.65
C ARG A 315 -8.27 -15.62 19.55
N ASP A 316 -7.02 -15.20 19.75
CA ASP A 316 -6.09 -15.88 20.66
C ASP A 316 -6.37 -15.49 22.12
N ALA A 317 -6.87 -14.27 22.35
CA ALA A 317 -7.26 -13.78 23.68
C ALA A 317 -8.66 -14.27 24.11
N ILE A 318 -9.58 -14.42 23.15
CA ILE A 318 -10.95 -14.89 23.36
C ILE A 318 -11.02 -16.33 22.88
N SER A 319 -10.79 -17.29 23.78
CA SER A 319 -10.94 -18.72 23.47
C SER A 319 -12.34 -19.01 22.89
N VAL A 320 -12.37 -19.74 21.77
CA VAL A 320 -13.61 -20.19 21.11
C VAL A 320 -14.45 -21.11 22.03
N ARG A 321 -13.82 -21.71 23.04
CA ARG A 321 -14.50 -22.59 24.02
C ARG A 321 -14.20 -22.08 25.43
N ARG A 322 -15.22 -21.54 26.11
CA ARG A 322 -15.21 -21.00 27.49
C ARG A 322 -14.53 -19.63 27.66
N ALA A 323 -15.11 -18.58 27.10
CA ALA A 323 -14.78 -17.21 27.46
C ALA A 323 -15.90 -16.61 28.35
N SER A 324 -15.63 -16.47 29.65
CA SER A 324 -16.47 -15.71 30.60
C SER A 324 -15.84 -14.34 30.92
N LEU A 325 -15.11 -13.76 29.95
CA LEU A 325 -14.51 -12.45 30.12
C LEU A 325 -15.54 -11.38 29.80
N SER A 326 -15.60 -10.34 30.63
CA SER A 326 -16.40 -9.16 30.32
C SER A 326 -15.79 -8.40 29.15
N ALA A 327 -16.60 -7.58 28.46
CA ALA A 327 -16.12 -6.70 27.40
C ALA A 327 -14.96 -5.80 27.87
N GLU A 328 -15.02 -5.35 29.13
CA GLU A 328 -13.98 -4.51 29.74
C GLU A 328 -12.65 -5.27 29.90
N THR A 329 -12.70 -6.51 30.36
CA THR A 329 -11.50 -7.35 30.49
C THR A 329 -10.89 -7.64 29.13
N ILE A 330 -11.71 -7.93 28.12
CA ILE A 330 -11.25 -8.15 26.74
C ILE A 330 -10.54 -6.89 26.21
N ARG A 331 -11.16 -5.72 26.34
CA ARG A 331 -10.59 -4.43 25.92
C ARG A 331 -9.24 -4.17 26.60
N THR A 332 -9.18 -4.35 27.91
CA THR A 332 -7.95 -4.15 28.69
C THR A 332 -6.83 -5.08 28.24
N LEU A 333 -7.12 -6.37 28.06
CA LEU A 333 -6.13 -7.35 27.59
C LEU A 333 -5.63 -7.04 26.18
N MET A 334 -6.53 -6.65 25.27
CA MET A 334 -6.18 -6.28 23.91
C MET A 334 -5.27 -5.04 23.88
N ASN A 335 -5.60 -4.00 24.64
CA ASN A 335 -4.81 -2.77 24.73
C ASN A 335 -3.43 -3.04 25.38
N TYR A 336 -3.40 -3.78 26.48
CA TYR A 336 -2.15 -4.12 27.17
C TYR A 336 -1.20 -4.92 26.26
N ARG A 337 -1.72 -5.93 25.53
CA ARG A 337 -0.94 -6.68 24.55
C ARG A 337 -0.44 -5.78 23.43
N ALA A 338 -1.28 -4.90 22.90
CA ALA A 338 -0.86 -3.96 21.84
C ALA A 338 0.27 -3.04 22.33
N GLY A 339 0.18 -2.54 23.57
CA GLY A 339 1.23 -1.77 24.25
C GLY A 339 2.56 -2.54 24.32
N ILE A 340 2.56 -3.76 24.87
CA ILE A 340 3.77 -4.61 24.95
C ILE A 340 4.41 -4.84 23.57
N MET A 341 3.58 -5.09 22.55
CA MET A 341 4.08 -5.33 21.19
C MET A 341 4.68 -4.05 20.59
N LEU A 342 4.16 -2.89 20.95
CA LEU A 342 4.70 -1.60 20.54
C LEU A 342 6.03 -1.31 21.25
N GLU A 343 6.13 -1.51 22.56
CA GLU A 343 7.38 -1.40 23.33
C GLU A 343 8.49 -2.25 22.74
N LYS A 344 8.19 -3.53 22.43
CA LYS A 344 9.14 -4.44 21.78
C LYS A 344 9.60 -3.94 20.40
N LYS A 345 8.74 -3.22 19.67
CA LYS A 345 9.09 -2.65 18.36
C LYS A 345 9.93 -1.38 18.48
N ILE A 346 9.65 -0.52 19.46
CA ILE A 346 10.33 0.78 19.65
C ILE A 346 11.59 0.69 20.52
N GLY A 347 11.77 -0.41 21.27
CA GLY A 347 12.96 -0.64 22.10
C GLY A 347 12.98 0.13 23.42
N HIS A 348 11.89 0.81 23.78
CA HIS A 348 11.73 1.57 25.03
C HIS A 348 10.39 1.21 25.70
N PRO A 349 10.35 1.03 27.03
CA PRO A 349 9.10 0.83 27.77
C PRO A 349 8.28 2.12 27.78
N PHE A 350 6.94 2.02 27.82
CA PHE A 350 6.10 3.17 28.12
C PHE A 350 6.30 3.52 29.60
N GLU A 351 6.70 4.76 29.88
CA GLU A 351 6.68 5.27 31.25
C GLU A 351 5.24 5.21 31.74
N SER A 352 4.98 4.41 32.78
CA SER A 352 3.68 4.43 33.44
C SER A 352 3.58 5.76 34.17
N GLU A 353 2.75 6.67 33.67
CA GLU A 353 2.27 7.78 34.50
C GLU A 353 1.59 7.16 35.73
N ALA A 354 2.24 7.35 36.89
CA ALA A 354 1.77 6.91 38.19
C ALA A 354 0.93 8.00 38.86
#